data_AF-A0A1R1XW80-F1
#
_entry.id   AF-A0A1R1XW80-F1
#
_cell.length_a   1.000
_cell.length_b   1.000
_cell.length_c   1.000
_cell.angle_alpha   90.00
_cell.angle_beta   90.00
_cell.angle_gamma   90.00
#
_symmetry.space_group_name_H-M   'P 1'
#
loop_
_entity.id
_entity.type
_entity.pdbx_description
1 polymer ?
#
loop_
_entity_poly.entity_id
_entity_poly.type
_entity_poly.pdbx_seq_one_letter_code
_entity_poly.pdbx_strand_id
1 'polypeptide(L)'
;MWSKKLIFNLFILSSTLGITIKSSGGFARRSLFEESYNDIYKSYFEYSENFDSCQANFIDADTYNPLENSELISVQMIMRHGDRVPVYLIKNDGNTWDFCKLSKYNSILRPITSAMINSTADDISKGSKVVVPSNELCKSGDLSEKGGLASLDLGKATRSVYVDKLGFLDRNLKNTDQIKIRTSSSA
;
A
#
# COMPACT_ATOMS: atom_id res chain seq x y z
N MET A 1 12.93 72.40 -13.55
CA MET A 1 12.44 71.73 -12.33
C MET A 1 11.55 70.58 -12.77
N TRP A 2 12.01 69.33 -12.60
CA TRP A 2 11.39 68.10 -13.12
C TRP A 2 10.17 67.69 -12.30
N SER A 3 9.02 67.48 -12.95
CA SER A 3 7.82 66.93 -12.30
C SER A 3 7.92 65.41 -12.24
N LYS A 4 8.06 64.85 -11.02
CA LYS A 4 8.05 63.41 -10.77
C LYS A 4 6.61 62.90 -10.91
N LYS A 5 6.33 62.07 -11.92
CA LYS A 5 5.11 61.26 -11.98
C LYS A 5 5.21 60.14 -10.94
N LEU A 6 4.31 60.13 -9.98
CA LEU A 6 4.13 59.05 -9.02
C LEU A 6 3.45 57.87 -9.75
N ILE A 7 4.18 56.80 -10.01
CA ILE A 7 3.61 55.55 -10.54
C ILE A 7 3.08 54.75 -9.36
N PHE A 8 1.76 54.65 -9.26
CA PHE A 8 1.10 53.80 -8.28
C PHE A 8 1.13 52.35 -8.81
N ASN A 9 2.06 51.53 -8.31
CA ASN A 9 2.07 50.10 -8.59
C ASN A 9 0.93 49.43 -7.83
N LEU A 10 -0.16 49.14 -8.54
CA LEU A 10 -1.25 48.31 -8.04
C LEU A 10 -0.78 46.84 -8.05
N PHE A 11 -0.24 46.35 -6.94
CA PHE A 11 -0.01 44.92 -6.75
C PHE A 11 -1.38 44.23 -6.58
N ILE A 12 -1.89 43.63 -7.66
CA ILE A 12 -3.01 42.70 -7.56
C ILE A 12 -2.45 41.38 -7.02
N LEU A 13 -2.53 41.18 -5.70
CA LEU A 13 -2.45 39.85 -5.11
C LEU A 13 -3.67 39.07 -5.61
N SER A 14 -3.45 38.14 -6.55
CA SER A 14 -4.49 37.20 -6.99
C SER A 14 -4.74 36.17 -5.88
N SER A 15 -5.46 36.56 -4.83
CA SER A 15 -6.17 35.58 -4.01
C SER A 15 -7.35 35.07 -4.84
N THR A 16 -7.35 33.80 -5.21
CA THR A 16 -8.46 33.14 -5.91
C THR A 16 -9.67 33.01 -4.97
N LEU A 17 -10.36 34.12 -4.74
CA LEU A 17 -11.63 34.18 -4.04
C LEU A 17 -12.75 34.17 -5.09
N GLY A 18 -13.34 32.99 -5.30
CA GLY A 18 -14.59 32.89 -6.05
C GLY A 18 -15.75 33.38 -5.18
N ILE A 19 -16.56 34.30 -5.70
CA ILE A 19 -17.79 34.76 -5.05
C ILE A 19 -18.96 34.20 -5.86
N THR A 20 -19.81 33.40 -5.22
CA THR A 20 -21.10 32.99 -5.80
C THR A 20 -22.22 33.56 -4.95
N ILE A 21 -23.14 34.30 -5.58
CA ILE A 21 -24.30 34.90 -4.92
C ILE A 21 -25.36 33.81 -4.77
N LYS A 22 -25.49 33.22 -3.57
CA LYS A 22 -26.70 32.49 -3.21
C LYS A 22 -27.76 33.51 -2.79
N SER A 23 -28.97 33.37 -3.34
CA SER A 23 -30.09 34.27 -3.09
C SER A 23 -30.30 34.50 -1.60
N SER A 24 -30.34 35.79 -1.24
CA SER A 24 -30.72 36.38 0.05
C SER A 24 -29.96 35.90 1.30
N GLY A 25 -29.03 36.75 1.76
CA GLY A 25 -28.69 36.87 3.18
C GLY A 25 -27.33 36.33 3.60
N GLY A 26 -26.23 36.95 3.14
CA GLY A 26 -24.91 36.82 3.77
C GLY A 26 -23.78 36.46 2.80
N PHE A 27 -22.73 37.27 2.76
CA PHE A 27 -21.49 36.93 2.07
C PHE A 27 -20.72 35.89 2.91
N ALA A 28 -20.87 34.61 2.57
CA ALA A 28 -19.97 33.58 3.06
C ALA A 28 -18.75 33.50 2.13
N ARG A 29 -17.54 33.73 2.67
CA ARG A 29 -16.30 33.43 1.94
C ARG A 29 -16.23 31.92 1.69
N ARG A 30 -16.47 31.49 0.46
CA ARG A 30 -16.22 30.10 0.05
C ARG A 30 -14.77 29.95 -0.39
N SER A 31 -14.08 28.97 0.19
CA SER A 31 -12.75 28.58 -0.26
C SER A 31 -12.90 27.65 -1.46
N LEU A 32 -12.45 28.10 -2.64
CA LEU A 32 -12.42 27.26 -3.85
C LEU A 32 -11.56 26.00 -3.65
N PHE A 33 -10.57 26.07 -2.76
CA PHE A 33 -9.76 24.92 -2.37
C PHE A 33 -10.57 23.89 -1.58
N GLU A 34 -11.40 24.34 -0.64
CA GLU A 34 -12.24 23.46 0.18
C GLU A 34 -13.31 22.77 -0.66
N GLU A 35 -13.91 23.48 -1.62
CA GLU A 35 -14.84 22.86 -2.57
C GLU A 35 -14.14 21.86 -3.47
N SER A 36 -13.03 22.23 -4.09
CA SER A 36 -12.27 21.29 -4.94
C SER A 36 -11.78 20.06 -4.15
N TYR A 37 -11.36 20.24 -2.90
CA TYR A 37 -10.97 19.13 -2.02
C TYR A 37 -12.17 18.23 -1.72
N ASN A 38 -13.31 18.81 -1.33
CA ASN A 38 -14.52 18.07 -1.04
C ASN A 38 -15.09 17.34 -2.26
N ASP A 39 -14.99 17.93 -3.45
CA ASP A 39 -15.43 17.32 -4.70
C ASP A 39 -14.52 16.16 -5.10
N ILE A 40 -13.19 16.32 -4.96
CA ILE A 40 -12.24 15.21 -5.15
C ILE A 40 -12.44 14.12 -4.11
N TYR A 41 -12.64 14.47 -2.84
CA TYR A 41 -12.86 13.53 -1.75
C TYR A 41 -14.17 12.75 -1.94
N LYS A 42 -15.26 13.42 -2.29
CA LYS A 42 -16.55 12.79 -2.61
C LYS A 42 -16.46 11.92 -3.85
N SER A 43 -15.80 12.40 -4.91
CA SER A 43 -15.54 11.60 -6.11
C SER A 43 -14.72 10.36 -5.77
N TYR A 44 -13.65 10.49 -4.99
CA TYR A 44 -12.87 9.34 -4.54
C TYR A 44 -13.72 8.34 -3.75
N PHE A 45 -14.61 8.80 -2.85
CA PHE A 45 -15.49 7.93 -2.07
C PHE A 45 -16.61 7.29 -2.91
N GLU A 46 -17.24 8.05 -3.83
CA GLU A 46 -18.29 7.54 -4.73
C GLU A 46 -17.74 6.56 -5.76
N TYR A 47 -16.49 6.76 -6.21
CA TYR A 47 -15.85 5.92 -7.20
C TYR A 47 -14.79 4.98 -6.61
N SER A 48 -14.61 4.88 -5.29
CA SER A 48 -13.58 4.02 -4.69
C SER A 48 -13.78 2.54 -5.05
N GLU A 49 -15.02 2.11 -5.25
CA GLU A 49 -15.35 0.77 -5.74
C GLU A 49 -15.13 0.60 -7.25
N ASN A 50 -15.14 1.71 -8.01
CA ASN A 50 -14.86 1.74 -9.45
C ASN A 50 -13.35 1.89 -9.74
N PHE A 51 -12.57 2.40 -8.79
CA PHE A 51 -11.12 2.30 -8.76
C PHE A 51 -10.74 0.92 -8.22
N ASP A 52 -11.13 -0.12 -8.96
CA ASP A 52 -10.62 -1.47 -8.78
C ASP A 52 -9.12 -1.42 -9.07
N SER A 53 -8.36 -1.23 -8.00
CA SER A 53 -7.01 -0.69 -8.01
C SER A 53 -6.02 -1.67 -8.63
N CYS A 54 -5.90 -1.73 -9.96
CA CYS A 54 -4.87 -2.44 -10.75
C CYS A 54 -4.38 -3.77 -10.15
N GLN A 55 -5.24 -4.53 -9.45
CA GLN A 55 -4.81 -5.71 -8.75
C GLN A 55 -4.73 -6.81 -9.79
N ALA A 56 -3.52 -7.31 -10.02
CA ALA A 56 -3.35 -8.44 -10.90
C ALA A 56 -4.14 -9.63 -10.34
N ASN A 57 -4.79 -10.38 -11.25
CA ASN A 57 -5.45 -11.62 -10.88
C ASN A 57 -4.43 -12.56 -10.23
N PHE A 58 -4.86 -13.24 -9.18
CA PHE A 58 -4.06 -14.30 -8.59
C PHE A 58 -4.06 -15.54 -9.50
N ILE A 59 -3.03 -16.37 -9.31
CA ILE A 59 -3.02 -17.71 -9.90
C ILE A 59 -4.20 -18.51 -9.35
N ASP A 60 -4.91 -19.20 -10.23
CA ASP A 60 -6.12 -19.95 -9.89
C ASP A 60 -5.92 -21.44 -10.18
N ALA A 61 -6.17 -22.27 -9.17
CA ALA A 61 -6.03 -23.71 -9.29
C ALA A 61 -7.00 -24.32 -10.30
N ASP A 62 -8.19 -23.77 -10.51
CA ASP A 62 -9.16 -24.35 -11.44
C ASP A 62 -8.73 -24.16 -12.89
N THR A 63 -8.08 -23.03 -13.19
CA THR A 63 -7.61 -22.68 -14.53
C THR A 63 -6.15 -23.02 -14.80
N TYR A 64 -5.36 -23.36 -13.77
CA TYR A 64 -3.95 -23.73 -13.93
C TYR A 64 -3.79 -25.11 -14.58
N ASN A 65 -3.13 -25.18 -15.73
CA ASN A 65 -2.80 -26.43 -16.42
C ASN A 65 -1.28 -26.67 -16.40
N PRO A 66 -0.81 -27.79 -15.82
CA PRO A 66 0.59 -28.19 -15.93
C PRO A 66 0.98 -28.42 -17.38
N LEU A 67 2.24 -28.18 -17.71
CA LEU A 67 2.77 -28.50 -19.02
C LEU A 67 2.80 -30.01 -19.22
N GLU A 68 2.24 -30.50 -20.33
CA GLU A 68 2.20 -31.93 -20.64
C GLU A 68 3.61 -32.52 -20.80
N ASN A 69 3.77 -33.79 -20.41
CA ASN A 69 5.04 -34.53 -20.49
C ASN A 69 6.22 -33.81 -19.81
N SER A 70 5.95 -33.09 -18.73
CA SER A 70 6.97 -32.35 -17.97
C SER A 70 6.83 -32.56 -16.46
N GLU A 71 7.92 -32.34 -15.74
CA GLU A 71 7.97 -32.39 -14.28
C GLU A 71 8.31 -31.00 -13.73
N LEU A 72 7.56 -30.54 -12.73
CA LEU A 72 7.83 -29.29 -12.05
C LEU A 72 9.02 -29.46 -11.10
N ILE A 73 10.15 -28.83 -11.43
CA ILE A 73 11.38 -28.91 -10.63
C ILE A 73 11.60 -27.72 -9.69
N SER A 74 11.07 -26.53 -10.02
CA SER A 74 11.27 -25.31 -9.23
C SER A 74 10.21 -24.26 -9.51
N VAL A 75 9.94 -23.43 -8.50
CA VAL A 75 9.06 -22.26 -8.60
C VAL A 75 9.81 -21.05 -8.04
N GLN A 76 9.79 -19.94 -8.77
CA GLN A 76 10.36 -18.66 -8.33
C GLN A 76 9.28 -17.59 -8.38
N MET A 77 9.10 -16.89 -7.27
CA MET A 77 8.15 -15.78 -7.17
C MET A 77 8.92 -14.49 -6.88
N ILE A 78 8.66 -13.48 -7.70
CA ILE A 78 9.08 -12.10 -7.46
C ILE A 78 7.79 -11.31 -7.33
N MET A 79 7.59 -10.70 -6.17
CA MET A 79 6.39 -9.92 -5.89
C MET A 79 6.77 -8.57 -5.29
N ARG A 80 5.93 -7.57 -5.57
CA ARG A 80 5.95 -6.30 -4.85
C ARG A 80 5.21 -6.46 -3.52
N HIS A 81 5.53 -5.62 -2.57
CA HIS A 81 4.70 -5.40 -1.38
C HIS A 81 3.23 -5.10 -1.75
N GLY A 82 2.32 -5.36 -0.81
CA GLY A 82 0.91 -4.98 -0.94
C GLY A 82 0.68 -3.47 -0.81
N ASP A 83 -0.59 -3.08 -0.74
CA ASP A 83 -1.01 -1.69 -0.53
C ASP A 83 -0.34 -1.02 0.69
N ARG A 84 -0.05 0.28 0.56
CA ARG A 84 0.76 1.06 1.52
C ARG A 84 0.21 2.45 1.73
N VAL A 85 0.53 3.01 2.88
CA VAL A 85 0.40 4.43 3.15
C VAL A 85 1.40 5.21 2.29
N PRO A 86 1.01 6.37 1.71
CA PRO A 86 1.93 7.21 0.96
C PRO A 86 3.20 7.53 1.75
N VAL A 87 4.34 7.55 1.05
CA VAL A 87 5.63 7.92 1.64
C VAL A 87 5.65 9.41 2.03
N TYR A 88 4.89 10.25 1.32
CA TYR A 88 4.76 11.67 1.63
C TYR A 88 3.32 11.96 2.03
N LEU A 89 3.11 12.23 3.31
CA LEU A 89 1.81 12.61 3.85
C LEU A 89 1.63 14.12 3.69
N ILE A 90 0.43 14.53 3.29
CA ILE A 90 0.04 15.94 3.34
C ILE A 90 0.00 16.36 4.82
N LYS A 91 0.36 17.62 5.08
CA LYS A 91 0.36 18.17 6.44
C LYS A 91 -1.04 18.03 7.05
N ASN A 92 -1.09 17.43 8.25
CA ASN A 92 -2.29 17.12 9.03
C ASN A 92 -3.12 15.90 8.60
N ASP A 93 -2.74 15.19 7.53
CA ASP A 93 -3.46 13.98 7.11
C ASP A 93 -3.04 12.73 7.90
N GLY A 94 -1.93 12.77 8.65
CA GLY A 94 -1.40 11.56 9.31
C GLY A 94 -2.39 10.84 10.24
N ASN A 95 -3.31 11.57 10.87
CA ASN A 95 -4.31 10.98 11.76
C ASN A 95 -5.48 10.31 11.02
N THR A 96 -5.60 10.48 9.70
CA THR A 96 -6.64 9.81 8.89
C THR A 96 -6.20 8.43 8.39
N TRP A 97 -4.94 8.04 8.62
CA TRP A 97 -4.40 6.75 8.23
C TRP A 97 -4.42 5.81 9.45
N ASP A 98 -5.57 5.24 9.76
CA ASP A 98 -5.81 4.41 10.96
C ASP A 98 -6.06 2.92 10.65
N PHE A 99 -5.54 2.46 9.51
CA PHE A 99 -5.77 1.12 8.96
C PHE A 99 -4.48 0.32 8.76
N CYS A 100 -3.55 0.38 9.74
CA CYS A 100 -2.28 -0.34 9.72
C CYS A 100 -2.10 -1.37 10.84
N LYS A 101 -3.19 -1.78 11.49
CA LYS A 101 -3.16 -2.76 12.58
C LYS A 101 -3.02 -4.19 12.05
N LEU A 102 -1.86 -4.49 11.48
CA LEU A 102 -1.53 -5.80 10.90
C LEU A 102 -1.56 -6.94 11.93
N SER A 103 -1.35 -6.63 13.21
CA SER A 103 -1.41 -7.59 14.31
C SER A 103 -2.74 -8.34 14.40
N LYS A 104 -3.82 -7.84 13.79
CA LYS A 104 -5.10 -8.56 13.67
C LYS A 104 -4.98 -9.89 12.93
N TYR A 105 -3.95 -10.06 12.09
CA TYR A 105 -3.67 -11.30 11.37
C TYR A 105 -2.78 -12.28 12.16
N ASN A 106 -2.31 -11.95 13.37
CA ASN A 106 -1.35 -12.79 14.11
C ASN A 106 -1.85 -14.22 14.37
N SER A 107 -3.16 -14.43 14.51
CA SER A 107 -3.76 -15.74 14.77
C SER A 107 -3.59 -16.74 13.60
N ILE A 108 -3.39 -16.23 12.38
CA ILE A 108 -3.26 -17.05 11.17
C ILE A 108 -1.82 -17.09 10.63
N LEU A 109 -0.93 -16.26 11.16
CA LEU A 109 0.47 -16.18 10.72
C LEU A 109 1.35 -17.16 11.50
N ARG A 110 2.31 -17.76 10.80
CA ARG A 110 3.38 -18.56 11.41
C ARG A 110 4.52 -17.64 11.84
N PRO A 111 5.13 -17.85 13.03
CA PRO A 111 6.35 -17.14 13.40
C PRO A 111 7.47 -17.37 12.39
N ILE A 112 8.16 -16.30 11.99
CA ILE A 112 9.34 -16.37 11.13
C ILE A 112 10.50 -15.59 11.76
N THR A 113 11.72 -15.99 11.45
CA THR A 113 12.95 -15.28 11.80
C THR A 113 13.61 -14.73 10.55
N SER A 114 14.11 -13.50 10.61
CA SER A 114 14.84 -12.85 9.52
C SER A 114 16.23 -12.41 9.97
N ALA A 115 17.21 -12.57 9.09
CA ALA A 115 18.56 -12.01 9.25
C ALA A 115 18.81 -11.00 8.12
N MET A 116 19.43 -9.87 8.45
CA MET A 116 19.94 -8.93 7.46
C MET A 116 21.23 -9.50 6.86
N ILE A 117 21.33 -9.47 5.53
CA ILE A 117 22.48 -10.01 4.79
C ILE A 117 23.13 -8.86 4.04
N ASN A 118 24.30 -8.44 4.51
CA ASN A 118 25.17 -7.42 3.92
C ASN A 118 26.32 -8.05 3.12
N SER A 119 26.68 -9.30 3.42
CA SER A 119 27.76 -10.05 2.79
C SER A 119 27.40 -11.53 2.64
N THR A 120 28.10 -12.23 1.74
CA THR A 120 27.97 -13.69 1.56
C THR A 120 28.48 -14.50 2.76
N ALA A 121 29.22 -13.86 3.68
CA ALA A 121 29.73 -14.49 4.90
C ALA A 121 28.79 -14.37 6.11
N ASP A 122 27.65 -13.67 5.97
CA ASP A 122 26.76 -13.44 7.09
C ASP A 122 26.03 -14.72 7.54
N ASP A 123 25.99 -14.92 8.85
CA ASP A 123 25.36 -16.08 9.47
C ASP A 123 23.84 -15.91 9.55
N ILE A 124 23.13 -16.49 8.58
CA ILE A 124 21.67 -16.46 8.50
C ILE A 124 20.97 -17.22 9.63
N SER A 125 21.68 -18.02 10.42
CA SER A 125 21.11 -18.74 11.58
C SER A 125 20.81 -17.81 12.76
N LYS A 126 21.45 -16.63 12.80
CA LYS A 126 21.28 -15.62 13.86
C LYS A 126 20.15 -14.63 13.59
N GLY A 127 19.08 -15.10 12.95
CA GLY A 127 17.92 -14.28 12.65
C GLY A 127 17.16 -13.84 13.91
N SER A 128 16.50 -12.68 13.83
CA SER A 128 15.57 -12.20 14.86
C SER A 128 14.15 -12.51 14.47
N LYS A 129 13.28 -12.80 15.45
CA LYS A 129 11.85 -13.02 15.20
C LYS A 129 11.23 -11.76 14.60
N VAL A 130 10.53 -11.92 13.48
CA VAL A 130 9.77 -10.82 12.86
C VAL A 130 8.58 -10.49 13.76
N VAL A 131 8.42 -9.20 14.07
CA VAL A 131 7.30 -8.68 14.86
C VAL A 131 6.36 -7.96 13.90
N VAL A 132 5.10 -8.42 13.88
CA VAL A 132 4.05 -7.78 13.08
C VAL A 132 3.65 -6.47 13.79
N PRO A 133 3.62 -5.33 13.07
CA PRO A 133 3.22 -4.05 13.64
C PRO A 133 1.80 -4.10 14.24
N SER A 134 1.62 -3.39 15.36
CA SER A 134 0.34 -3.31 16.10
C SER A 134 -0.15 -1.87 16.26
N ASN A 135 0.45 -0.93 15.54
CA ASN A 135 0.04 0.46 15.53
C ASN A 135 -1.33 0.62 14.86
N GLU A 136 -2.24 1.32 15.55
CA GLU A 136 -3.53 1.74 14.98
C GLU A 136 -3.29 2.77 13.88
N LEU A 137 -2.54 3.83 14.20
CA LEU A 137 -2.15 4.85 13.23
C LEU A 137 -0.95 4.40 12.40
N CYS A 138 -1.10 4.49 11.10
CA CYS A 138 -0.06 4.25 10.12
C CYS A 138 1.03 5.32 10.19
N LYS A 139 2.27 4.91 9.89
CA LYS A 139 3.35 5.80 9.51
C LYS A 139 3.45 5.87 8.00
N SER A 140 4.14 6.91 7.53
CA SER A 140 4.52 7.02 6.12
C SER A 140 5.21 5.74 5.64
N GLY A 141 4.75 5.22 4.50
CA GLY A 141 5.28 4.00 3.89
C GLY A 141 4.82 2.68 4.54
N ASP A 142 4.10 2.71 5.66
CA ASP A 142 3.64 1.48 6.32
C ASP A 142 2.74 0.65 5.38
N LEU A 143 2.87 -0.67 5.50
CA LEU A 143 1.95 -1.61 4.86
C LEU A 143 0.57 -1.49 5.51
N SER A 144 -0.45 -1.26 4.67
CA SER A 144 -1.83 -1.16 5.12
C SER A 144 -2.42 -2.54 5.44
N GLU A 145 -3.53 -2.57 6.16
CA GLU A 145 -4.30 -3.79 6.39
C GLU A 145 -4.78 -4.45 5.08
N LYS A 146 -5.12 -3.64 4.08
CA LYS A 146 -5.46 -4.10 2.72
C LYS A 146 -4.24 -4.77 2.07
N GLY A 147 -3.06 -4.18 2.21
CA GLY A 147 -1.80 -4.74 1.68
C GLY A 147 -1.39 -6.04 2.35
N GLY A 148 -1.59 -6.13 3.67
CA GLY A 148 -1.40 -7.37 4.42
C GLY A 148 -2.36 -8.49 3.98
N LEU A 149 -3.64 -8.17 3.79
CA LEU A 149 -4.64 -9.11 3.28
C LEU A 149 -4.31 -9.60 1.87
N ALA A 150 -3.95 -8.69 0.96
CA ALA A 150 -3.56 -9.05 -0.40
C ALA A 150 -2.36 -10.01 -0.42
N SER A 151 -1.39 -9.82 0.49
CA SER A 151 -0.23 -10.71 0.61
C SER A 151 -0.62 -12.09 1.14
N LEU A 152 -1.56 -12.15 2.10
CA LEU A 152 -2.12 -13.40 2.60
C LEU A 152 -2.87 -14.16 1.50
N ASP A 153 -3.71 -13.46 0.73
CA ASP A 153 -4.53 -14.07 -0.32
C ASP A 153 -3.68 -14.54 -1.50
N LEU A 154 -2.63 -13.81 -1.86
CA LEU A 154 -1.61 -14.29 -2.79
C LEU A 154 -0.98 -15.60 -2.29
N GLY A 155 -0.67 -15.70 -0.99
CA GLY A 155 -0.15 -16.92 -0.37
C GLY A 155 -1.13 -18.09 -0.44
N LYS A 156 -2.43 -17.85 -0.21
CA LYS A 156 -3.48 -18.88 -0.34
C LYS A 156 -3.64 -19.35 -1.79
N ALA A 157 -3.68 -18.42 -2.74
CA ALA A 157 -3.78 -18.72 -4.16
C ALA A 157 -2.56 -19.55 -4.63
N THR A 158 -1.36 -19.14 -4.25
CA THR A 158 -0.12 -19.87 -4.54
C THR A 158 -0.13 -21.28 -3.94
N ARG A 159 -0.62 -21.42 -2.70
CA ARG A 159 -0.77 -22.72 -2.04
C ARG A 159 -1.75 -23.63 -2.80
N SER A 160 -2.87 -23.11 -3.26
CA SER A 160 -3.89 -23.90 -3.96
C SER A 160 -3.33 -24.62 -5.19
N VAL A 161 -2.37 -23.99 -5.89
CA VAL A 161 -1.68 -24.61 -7.03
C VAL A 161 -0.56 -25.51 -6.56
N TYR A 162 0.46 -24.97 -5.90
CA TYR A 162 1.73 -25.68 -5.69
C TYR A 162 1.73 -26.65 -4.50
N VAL A 163 0.74 -26.59 -3.62
CA VAL A 163 0.59 -27.56 -2.52
C VAL A 163 -0.61 -28.46 -2.79
N ASP A 164 -1.78 -27.88 -3.03
CA ASP A 164 -3.02 -28.65 -3.04
C ASP A 164 -3.28 -29.35 -4.39
N LYS A 165 -3.10 -28.66 -5.53
CA LYS A 165 -3.31 -29.24 -6.87
C LYS A 165 -2.14 -30.09 -7.36
N LEU A 166 -0.92 -29.56 -7.26
CA LEU A 166 0.27 -30.21 -7.84
C LEU A 166 1.01 -31.11 -6.85
N GLY A 167 0.80 -30.96 -5.54
CA GLY A 167 1.56 -31.69 -4.53
C GLY A 167 3.07 -31.39 -4.55
N PHE A 168 3.49 -30.27 -5.14
CA PHE A 168 4.91 -29.91 -5.33
C PHE A 168 5.60 -29.57 -3.99
N LEU A 169 4.91 -28.86 -3.10
CA LEU A 169 5.36 -28.60 -1.73
C LEU A 169 4.52 -29.38 -0.71
N ASP A 170 5.15 -29.84 0.37
CA ASP A 170 4.43 -30.45 1.49
C ASP A 170 3.40 -29.48 2.09
N ARG A 171 2.27 -30.04 2.56
CA ARG A 171 1.23 -29.25 3.26
C ARG A 171 1.77 -28.46 4.44
N ASN A 172 2.81 -28.98 5.11
CA ASN A 172 3.49 -28.36 6.23
C ASN A 172 4.98 -28.22 5.92
N LEU A 173 5.51 -27.02 6.13
CA LEU A 173 6.95 -26.77 6.11
C LEU A 173 7.62 -27.53 7.26
N LYS A 174 8.51 -28.45 6.93
CA LYS A 174 9.31 -29.31 7.83
C LYS A 174 10.65 -28.66 8.16
N ASN A 175 11.29 -28.01 7.17
CA ASN A 175 12.59 -27.34 7.34
C ASN A 175 12.74 -26.17 6.36
N THR A 176 13.85 -25.43 6.48
CA THR A 176 14.14 -24.25 5.66
C THR A 176 14.61 -24.56 4.24
N ASP A 177 14.74 -25.82 3.85
CA ASP A 177 15.17 -26.21 2.49
C ASP A 177 14.02 -26.24 1.50
N GLN A 178 12.78 -26.26 1.98
CA GLN A 178 11.59 -26.29 1.13
C GLN A 178 11.24 -24.93 0.53
N ILE A 179 11.50 -23.84 1.25
CA ILE A 179 11.25 -22.48 0.78
C ILE A 179 12.39 -21.57 1.26
N LYS A 180 13.02 -20.86 0.32
CA LYS A 180 13.98 -19.79 0.61
C LYS A 180 13.31 -18.44 0.33
N ILE A 181 13.34 -17.55 1.32
CA ILE A 181 12.71 -16.22 1.21
C ILE A 181 13.81 -15.17 1.31
N ARG A 182 13.84 -14.24 0.36
CA ARG A 182 14.68 -13.05 0.39
C ARG A 182 13.81 -11.82 0.12
N THR A 183 13.94 -10.81 0.95
CA THR A 183 13.25 -9.52 0.80
C THR A 183 14.24 -8.37 0.86
N SER A 184 13.87 -7.23 0.30
CA SER A 184 14.59 -5.98 0.56
C SER A 184 14.33 -5.50 2.00
N SER A 185 15.18 -4.60 2.48
CA SER A 185 15.02 -3.93 3.77
C SER A 185 14.09 -2.72 3.72
N SER A 186 13.21 -2.61 2.71
CA SER A 186 12.33 -1.43 2.61
C SER A 186 11.33 -1.41 3.76
N ALA A 187 11.18 -0.24 4.40
CA ALA A 187 9.98 0.11 5.14
C ALA A 187 8.76 0.00 4.22
#